data_AF-A0A9Q0ILY5-F1
#
_entry.id   AF-A0A9Q0ILY5-F1
#
_cell.length_a   1.000
_cell.length_b   1.000
_cell.length_c   1.000
_cell.angle_alpha   90.00
_cell.angle_beta   90.00
_cell.angle_gamma   90.00
#
_symmetry.space_group_name_H-M   'P 1'
#
loop_
_entity.id
_entity.type
_entity.pdbx_description
1 polymer ?
#
loop_
_entity_poly.entity_id
_entity_poly.type
_entity_poly.pdbx_seq_one_letter_code
_entity_poly.pdbx_strand_id
1 'polypeptide(L)'
;MLRLLSLSLVTVVWSTTVAPVEAGGPGPRPALFNYSGLSLPPDHIPYFLRSNQRVSRLCRDDPLCPFKVRYLKKAVDPTACWGYEKNCTPEKSFNYPVCSKADVRWAQTVDEARDLFWKQADFGYVRERLSEMLCWASRPGDSSLRCSSHSRFCPATNLYMDLRRPRRGHERYSQDFIHPGEMGGTLPAERSVSDGRGRPRESSAVLVECPEYAEPQTYTELSLQPMEDGLCDLVLEKPTVFVKLDACTRT
;
A
#
# COMPACT_ATOMS: atom_id res chain seq x y z
N MET A 1 -48.07 -89.57 34.58
CA MET A 1 -47.36 -89.98 33.36
C MET A 1 -46.55 -88.79 32.83
N LEU A 2 -45.31 -89.09 32.51
CA LEU A 2 -44.22 -88.27 31.96
C LEU A 2 -44.59 -87.60 30.61
N ARG A 3 -44.27 -86.30 30.39
CA ARG A 3 -43.77 -85.63 29.15
C ARG A 3 -43.42 -84.16 29.47
N LEU A 4 -42.16 -83.78 29.73
CA LEU A 4 -41.07 -83.39 28.81
C LEU A 4 -41.34 -82.17 27.89
N LEU A 5 -40.81 -81.02 28.36
CA LEU A 5 -39.99 -79.99 27.71
C LEU A 5 -40.13 -79.72 26.19
N SER A 6 -40.43 -78.46 25.86
CA SER A 6 -39.71 -77.70 24.82
C SER A 6 -39.67 -76.21 25.19
N LEU A 7 -38.51 -75.71 25.63
CA LEU A 7 -38.21 -74.29 25.79
C LEU A 7 -37.51 -73.82 24.50
N SER A 8 -38.23 -73.08 23.67
CA SER A 8 -37.67 -72.40 22.50
C SER A 8 -37.09 -71.06 22.94
N LEU A 9 -35.75 -70.96 22.99
CA LEU A 9 -35.06 -69.67 23.11
C LEU A 9 -35.29 -68.86 21.83
N VAL A 10 -36.03 -67.77 21.93
CA VAL A 10 -36.09 -66.73 20.89
C VAL A 10 -35.01 -65.71 21.21
N THR A 11 -33.87 -65.78 20.51
CA THR A 11 -32.84 -64.74 20.57
C THR A 11 -33.26 -63.59 19.65
N VAL A 12 -33.75 -62.50 20.25
CA VAL A 12 -33.99 -61.24 19.54
C VAL A 12 -32.63 -60.57 19.31
N VAL A 13 -32.16 -60.58 18.06
CA VAL A 13 -30.95 -59.85 17.64
C VAL A 13 -31.33 -58.38 17.47
N TRP A 14 -30.85 -57.53 18.37
CA TRP A 14 -30.96 -56.08 18.21
C TRP A 14 -29.84 -55.61 17.27
N SER A 15 -30.16 -55.40 16.00
CA SER A 15 -29.26 -54.71 15.07
C SER A 15 -29.33 -53.22 15.35
N THR A 16 -28.37 -52.68 16.10
CA THR A 16 -28.16 -51.24 16.21
C THR A 16 -27.60 -50.71 14.89
N THR A 17 -28.46 -50.19 14.02
CA THR A 17 -28.01 -49.36 12.89
C THR A 17 -27.48 -48.05 13.45
N VAL A 18 -26.16 -47.96 13.62
CA VAL A 18 -25.48 -46.69 13.86
C VAL A 18 -25.61 -45.90 12.56
N ALA A 19 -26.51 -44.92 12.55
CA ALA A 19 -26.55 -43.92 11.48
C ALA A 19 -25.18 -43.22 11.44
N PRO A 20 -24.56 -43.04 10.26
CA PRO A 20 -23.36 -42.25 10.18
C PRO A 20 -23.72 -40.84 10.64
N VAL A 21 -22.98 -40.33 11.61
CA VAL A 21 -22.95 -38.90 11.93
C VAL A 21 -22.68 -38.18 10.61
N GLU A 22 -23.66 -37.43 10.12
CA GLU A 22 -23.39 -36.42 9.10
C GLU A 22 -22.32 -35.50 9.70
N ALA A 23 -21.09 -35.68 9.24
CA ALA A 23 -20.04 -34.71 9.45
C ALA A 23 -20.60 -33.40 8.91
N GLY A 24 -20.93 -32.48 9.82
CA GLY A 24 -21.35 -31.13 9.47
C GLY A 24 -20.39 -30.62 8.41
N GLY A 25 -20.94 -30.31 7.24
CA GLY A 25 -20.16 -29.84 6.10
C GLY A 25 -19.22 -28.72 6.56
N PRO A 26 -18.03 -28.60 5.96
CA PRO A 26 -17.07 -27.57 6.36
C PRO A 26 -17.80 -26.23 6.36
N GLY A 27 -17.81 -25.56 7.52
CA GLY A 27 -18.37 -24.21 7.64
C GLY A 27 -17.76 -23.30 6.57
N PRO A 28 -18.39 -22.15 6.27
CA PRO A 28 -17.92 -21.25 5.22
C PRO A 28 -16.43 -20.99 5.40
N ARG A 29 -15.60 -21.42 4.44
CA ARG A 29 -14.16 -21.20 4.50
C ARG A 29 -13.93 -19.69 4.57
N PRO A 30 -13.12 -19.18 5.51
CA PRO A 30 -12.83 -17.76 5.56
C PRO A 30 -12.13 -17.33 4.27
N ALA A 31 -12.44 -16.13 3.80
CA ALA A 31 -11.77 -15.56 2.63
C ALA A 31 -10.26 -15.46 2.89
N LEU A 32 -9.46 -15.73 1.86
CA LEU A 32 -7.99 -15.64 1.88
C LEU A 32 -7.52 -14.17 1.92
N PHE A 33 -8.41 -13.22 1.64
CA PHE A 33 -8.15 -11.79 1.67
C PHE A 33 -9.42 -11.00 2.04
N ASN A 34 -9.26 -9.89 2.74
CA ASN A 34 -10.37 -8.99 3.06
C ASN A 34 -10.74 -8.11 1.85
N TYR A 35 -11.54 -8.63 0.93
CA TYR A 35 -11.97 -7.90 -0.27
C TYR A 35 -12.88 -6.71 0.05
N SER A 36 -13.64 -6.76 1.15
CA SER A 36 -14.52 -5.67 1.58
C SER A 36 -13.75 -4.41 1.98
N GLY A 37 -12.45 -4.53 2.30
CA GLY A 37 -11.58 -3.39 2.53
C GLY A 37 -11.15 -2.65 1.26
N LEU A 38 -11.39 -3.20 0.07
CA LEU A 38 -11.05 -2.56 -1.20
C LEU A 38 -12.17 -1.59 -1.61
N SER A 39 -12.03 -0.34 -1.20
CA SER A 39 -12.90 0.76 -1.63
C SER A 39 -12.48 1.30 -2.99
N LEU A 40 -12.63 0.48 -4.05
CA LEU A 40 -12.26 0.84 -5.42
C LEU A 40 -13.49 0.81 -6.35
N PRO A 41 -13.61 1.76 -7.29
CA PRO A 41 -14.59 1.66 -8.36
C PRO A 41 -14.44 0.34 -9.14
N PRO A 42 -15.55 -0.26 -9.62
CA PRO A 42 -15.48 -1.51 -10.37
C PRO A 42 -14.54 -1.48 -11.58
N ASP A 43 -14.45 -0.35 -12.27
CA ASP A 43 -13.60 -0.18 -13.45
C ASP A 43 -12.10 -0.13 -13.10
N HIS A 44 -11.75 0.15 -11.84
CA HIS A 44 -10.36 0.19 -11.36
C HIS A 44 -9.85 -1.20 -10.97
N ILE A 45 -10.76 -2.14 -10.67
CA ILE A 45 -10.41 -3.48 -10.18
C ILE A 45 -9.44 -4.23 -11.11
N PRO A 46 -9.63 -4.27 -12.45
CA PRO A 46 -8.70 -4.96 -13.33
C PRO A 46 -7.26 -4.45 -13.24
N TYR A 47 -7.11 -3.12 -13.22
CA TYR A 47 -5.82 -2.43 -13.17
C TYR A 47 -5.16 -2.57 -11.79
N PHE A 48 -5.95 -2.48 -10.71
CA PHE A 48 -5.49 -2.76 -9.35
C PHE A 48 -4.98 -4.19 -9.19
N LEU A 49 -5.73 -5.18 -9.67
CA LEU A 49 -5.33 -6.59 -9.58
C LEU A 49 -4.06 -6.86 -10.41
N ARG A 50 -3.88 -6.20 -11.57
CA ARG A 50 -2.62 -6.29 -12.31
C ARG A 50 -1.45 -5.71 -11.54
N SER A 51 -1.58 -4.53 -10.94
CA SER A 51 -0.49 -3.93 -10.17
C SER A 51 -0.21 -4.69 -8.85
N ASN A 52 -1.23 -5.37 -8.30
CA ASN A 52 -1.15 -6.11 -7.05
C ASN A 52 -1.19 -7.63 -7.28
N GLN A 53 -0.13 -8.18 -7.89
CA GLN A 53 -0.01 -9.60 -8.26
C GLN A 53 -0.23 -10.57 -7.09
N ARG A 54 0.11 -10.17 -5.85
CA ARG A 54 -0.20 -10.98 -4.65
C ARG A 54 -1.70 -11.12 -4.44
N VAL A 55 -2.43 -10.00 -4.45
CA VAL A 55 -3.89 -9.98 -4.24
C VAL A 55 -4.61 -10.66 -5.42
N SER A 56 -4.12 -10.49 -6.64
CA SER A 56 -4.63 -11.17 -7.83
C SER A 56 -4.52 -12.69 -7.73
N ARG A 57 -3.38 -13.22 -7.27
CA ARG A 57 -3.21 -14.66 -7.01
C ARG A 57 -4.18 -15.15 -5.93
N LEU A 58 -4.25 -14.46 -4.79
CA LEU A 58 -5.20 -14.81 -3.72
C LEU A 58 -6.64 -14.84 -4.23
N CYS A 59 -7.07 -13.82 -4.98
CA CYS A 59 -8.41 -13.76 -5.59
C CYS A 59 -8.70 -14.88 -6.59
N ARG A 60 -7.67 -15.35 -7.31
CA ARG A 60 -7.81 -16.48 -8.24
C ARG A 60 -8.09 -17.79 -7.50
N ASP A 61 -7.42 -17.99 -6.38
CA ASP A 61 -7.52 -19.23 -5.61
C ASP A 61 -8.72 -19.21 -4.65
N ASP A 62 -9.12 -18.02 -4.18
CA ASP A 62 -10.23 -17.84 -3.26
C ASP A 62 -11.60 -18.03 -3.97
N PRO A 63 -12.45 -18.98 -3.53
CA PRO A 63 -13.82 -19.12 -4.03
C PRO A 63 -14.70 -17.89 -3.73
N LEU A 64 -14.38 -17.15 -2.67
CA LEU A 64 -15.17 -16.00 -2.18
C LEU A 64 -14.73 -14.67 -2.79
N CYS A 65 -13.76 -14.65 -3.70
CA CYS A 65 -13.36 -13.38 -4.32
C CYS A 65 -14.50 -12.77 -5.14
N PRO A 66 -15.01 -11.56 -4.79
CA PRO A 66 -16.13 -10.93 -5.48
C PRO A 66 -15.79 -10.54 -6.93
N PHE A 67 -14.49 -10.44 -7.24
CA PHE A 67 -14.00 -10.00 -8.54
C PHE A 67 -13.79 -11.16 -9.54
N LYS A 68 -13.97 -12.41 -9.10
CA LYS A 68 -13.59 -13.61 -9.85
C LYS A 68 -14.33 -13.79 -11.18
N VAL A 69 -15.63 -13.52 -11.18
CA VAL A 69 -16.47 -13.72 -12.37
C VAL A 69 -16.34 -12.54 -13.35
N ARG A 70 -16.29 -11.30 -12.83
CA ARG A 70 -16.42 -10.08 -13.64
C ARG A 70 -15.10 -9.44 -14.05
N TYR A 71 -14.11 -9.41 -13.16
CA TYR A 71 -12.91 -8.59 -13.34
C TYR A 71 -11.65 -9.41 -13.46
N LEU A 72 -11.58 -10.62 -12.88
CA LEU A 72 -10.37 -11.44 -12.94
C LEU A 72 -9.97 -11.80 -14.38
N LYS A 73 -10.92 -12.09 -15.28
CA LYS A 73 -10.59 -12.32 -16.70
C LYS A 73 -9.96 -11.09 -17.35
N LYS A 74 -10.46 -9.88 -17.06
CA LYS A 74 -9.93 -8.60 -17.54
C LYS A 74 -8.63 -8.18 -16.82
N ALA A 75 -8.45 -8.57 -15.57
CA ALA A 75 -7.24 -8.35 -14.78
C ALA A 75 -6.08 -9.29 -15.17
N VAL A 76 -6.44 -10.49 -15.65
CA VAL A 76 -5.51 -11.48 -16.19
C VAL A 76 -5.14 -11.15 -17.63
N ASP A 77 -5.89 -10.28 -18.31
CA ASP A 77 -5.45 -9.69 -19.56
C ASP A 77 -4.10 -8.96 -19.31
N PRO A 78 -2.99 -9.46 -19.87
CA PRO A 78 -1.67 -8.88 -19.65
C PRO A 78 -1.56 -7.47 -20.23
N THR A 79 -2.58 -7.02 -20.97
CA THR A 79 -2.57 -5.73 -21.65
C THR A 79 -3.05 -4.58 -20.79
N ALA A 80 -4.09 -4.69 -19.94
CA ALA A 80 -4.70 -3.57 -19.21
C ALA A 80 -3.84 -2.99 -18.07
N CYS A 81 -3.35 -1.75 -18.14
CA CYS A 81 -2.42 -1.11 -17.18
C CYS A 81 -2.88 0.29 -16.78
N TRP A 82 -2.36 0.88 -15.71
CA TRP A 82 -2.79 2.22 -15.32
C TRP A 82 -2.35 3.28 -16.34
N GLY A 83 -1.15 3.13 -16.90
CA GLY A 83 -0.56 4.09 -17.85
C GLY A 83 0.86 4.48 -17.46
N TYR A 84 1.19 4.41 -16.16
CA TYR A 84 2.52 4.79 -15.67
C TYR A 84 3.54 3.65 -15.73
N GLU A 85 3.12 2.41 -15.96
CA GLU A 85 4.01 1.25 -16.03
C GLU A 85 4.86 1.28 -17.30
N LYS A 86 6.13 0.83 -17.21
CA LYS A 86 7.10 0.89 -18.32
C LYS A 86 6.64 0.22 -19.62
N ASN A 87 5.83 -0.83 -19.52
CA ASN A 87 5.34 -1.63 -20.65
C ASN A 87 3.84 -1.37 -20.93
N CYS A 88 3.34 -0.19 -20.58
CA CYS A 88 1.97 0.21 -20.84
C CYS A 88 1.88 1.07 -22.10
N THR A 89 1.07 0.66 -23.07
CA THR A 89 0.77 1.47 -24.26
C THR A 89 -0.51 2.30 -24.04
N PRO A 90 -0.70 3.41 -24.75
CA PRO A 90 -1.89 4.26 -24.60
C PRO A 90 -3.23 3.52 -24.80
N GLU A 91 -3.27 2.52 -25.68
CA GLU A 91 -4.49 1.74 -25.98
C GLU A 91 -4.86 0.79 -24.84
N LYS A 92 -3.88 0.53 -23.98
CA LYS A 92 -3.91 -0.44 -22.90
C LYS A 92 -4.02 0.22 -21.53
N SER A 93 -3.84 1.53 -21.46
CA SER A 93 -3.95 2.28 -20.21
C SER A 93 -5.40 2.33 -19.73
N PHE A 94 -5.61 2.65 -18.46
CA PHE A 94 -6.95 2.83 -17.89
C PHE A 94 -7.69 3.95 -18.62
N ASN A 95 -6.96 5.03 -18.87
CA ASN A 95 -7.41 6.13 -19.69
C ASN A 95 -6.20 6.71 -20.42
N TYR A 96 -6.45 7.28 -21.59
CA TYR A 96 -5.50 8.14 -22.27
C TYR A 96 -6.28 9.35 -22.79
N PRO A 97 -5.77 10.58 -22.59
CA PRO A 97 -6.55 11.78 -22.85
C PRO A 97 -7.07 11.84 -24.28
N VAL A 98 -8.31 12.31 -24.41
CA VAL A 98 -8.94 12.60 -25.70
C VAL A 98 -9.08 14.12 -25.81
N CYS A 99 -8.39 14.70 -26.78
CA CYS A 99 -8.45 16.13 -27.05
C CYS A 99 -9.18 16.38 -28.38
N SER A 100 -10.05 17.39 -28.41
CA SER A 100 -10.78 17.80 -29.61
C SER A 100 -10.10 18.95 -30.35
N LYS A 101 -9.30 19.76 -29.64
CA LYS A 101 -8.59 20.93 -30.17
C LYS A 101 -7.27 21.11 -29.41
N ALA A 102 -6.28 21.68 -30.08
CA ALA A 102 -5.04 22.14 -29.47
C ALA A 102 -5.08 23.66 -29.27
N ASP A 103 -4.66 24.13 -28.10
CA ASP A 103 -4.32 25.55 -27.92
C ASP A 103 -2.88 25.73 -28.39
N VAL A 104 -2.71 26.48 -29.48
CA VAL A 104 -1.42 26.73 -30.14
C VAL A 104 -0.37 27.36 -29.22
N ARG A 105 -0.77 27.94 -28.08
CA ARG A 105 0.17 28.43 -27.07
C ARG A 105 0.89 27.32 -26.31
N TRP A 106 0.31 26.11 -26.28
CA TRP A 106 0.81 24.97 -25.52
C TRP A 106 1.24 23.82 -26.42
N ALA A 107 0.54 23.58 -27.52
CA ALA A 107 0.82 22.51 -28.47
C ALA A 107 0.36 22.87 -29.89
N GLN A 108 1.16 22.53 -30.90
CA GLN A 108 0.83 22.82 -32.30
C GLN A 108 -0.18 21.82 -32.88
N THR A 109 -0.21 20.61 -32.32
CA THR A 109 -1.11 19.54 -32.77
C THR A 109 -1.96 18.97 -31.63
N VAL A 110 -3.07 18.31 -31.98
CA VAL A 110 -3.94 17.64 -31.01
C VAL A 110 -3.19 16.51 -30.30
N ASP A 111 -2.34 15.77 -31.00
CA ASP A 111 -1.56 14.68 -30.41
C ASP A 111 -0.48 15.20 -29.44
N GLU A 112 0.18 16.32 -29.77
CA GLU A 112 1.06 17.01 -28.83
C GLU A 112 0.30 17.48 -27.59
N ALA A 113 -0.90 18.03 -27.75
CA ALA A 113 -1.73 18.46 -26.62
C ALA A 113 -2.11 17.27 -25.71
N ARG A 114 -2.42 16.11 -26.30
CA ARG A 114 -2.72 14.87 -25.56
C ARG A 114 -1.50 14.38 -24.79
N ASP A 115 -0.35 14.31 -25.43
CA ASP A 115 0.89 13.86 -24.79
C ASP A 115 1.33 14.84 -23.68
N LEU A 116 1.18 16.14 -23.91
CA LEU A 116 1.44 17.17 -22.91
C LEU A 116 0.55 17.01 -21.68
N PHE A 117 -0.77 16.90 -21.88
CA PHE A 117 -1.72 16.67 -20.79
C PHE A 117 -1.38 15.38 -20.05
N TRP A 118 -1.09 14.30 -20.78
CA TRP A 118 -0.77 13.01 -20.19
C TRP A 118 0.47 13.09 -19.30
N LYS A 119 1.52 13.80 -19.75
CA LYS A 119 2.77 14.02 -18.99
C LYS A 119 2.60 14.93 -17.78
N GLN A 120 1.73 15.94 -17.85
CA GLN A 120 1.64 16.98 -16.81
C GLN A 120 0.52 16.77 -15.79
N ALA A 121 -0.58 16.14 -16.19
CA ALA A 121 -1.82 16.09 -15.40
C ALA A 121 -2.46 14.70 -15.30
N ASP A 122 -1.92 13.69 -15.99
CA ASP A 122 -2.43 12.32 -15.99
C ASP A 122 -1.35 11.33 -15.49
N PHE A 123 -1.53 10.03 -15.72
CA PHE A 123 -0.60 8.97 -15.30
C PHE A 123 0.83 9.14 -15.82
N GLY A 124 1.08 9.94 -16.86
CA GLY A 124 2.44 10.28 -17.28
C GLY A 124 3.18 11.11 -16.22
N TYR A 125 2.47 11.97 -15.51
CA TYR A 125 3.02 12.69 -14.36
C TYR A 125 3.44 11.72 -13.26
N VAL A 126 2.56 10.76 -12.92
CA VAL A 126 2.85 9.73 -11.91
C VAL A 126 4.08 8.91 -12.31
N ARG A 127 4.21 8.54 -13.59
CA ARG A 127 5.38 7.81 -14.11
C ARG A 127 6.67 8.56 -13.85
N GLU A 128 6.68 9.86 -14.13
CA GLU A 128 7.85 10.70 -13.94
C GLU A 128 8.22 10.81 -12.45
N ARG A 129 7.25 11.08 -11.57
CA ARG A 129 7.47 11.14 -10.11
C ARG A 129 7.99 9.82 -9.55
N LEU A 130 7.48 8.68 -10.02
CA LEU A 130 7.97 7.37 -9.61
C LEU A 130 9.40 7.11 -10.10
N SER A 131 9.79 7.65 -11.27
CA SER A 131 11.15 7.48 -11.79
C SER A 131 12.19 8.29 -11.02
N GLU A 132 11.78 9.39 -10.38
CA GLU A 132 12.62 10.18 -9.47
C GLU A 132 12.85 9.48 -8.13
N MET A 133 12.00 8.52 -7.75
CA MET A 133 12.11 7.79 -6.49
C MET A 133 13.13 6.66 -6.61
N LEU A 134 14.33 6.88 -6.10
CA LEU A 134 15.35 5.84 -5.94
C LEU A 134 15.22 5.21 -4.54
N CYS A 135 15.36 3.88 -4.46
CA CYS A 135 15.49 3.02 -3.25
C CYS A 135 14.23 2.23 -2.79
N TRP A 136 14.47 1.07 -2.14
CA TRP A 136 13.51 0.13 -1.53
C TRP A 136 13.84 -0.09 -0.03
N ALA A 137 12.86 -0.50 0.79
CA ALA A 137 13.05 -0.61 2.25
C ALA A 137 13.81 -1.89 2.56
N SER A 138 14.96 -1.78 3.22
CA SER A 138 15.89 -2.89 3.35
C SER A 138 15.31 -4.07 4.14
N ARG A 139 14.45 -3.83 5.15
CA ARG A 139 13.85 -4.89 5.98
C ARG A 139 12.42 -4.56 6.44
N PRO A 140 11.57 -5.58 6.71
CA PRO A 140 10.28 -5.39 7.36
C PRO A 140 10.47 -4.89 8.81
N GLY A 141 9.74 -3.85 9.21
CA GLY A 141 9.79 -3.28 10.57
C GLY A 141 10.60 -1.99 10.68
N ASP A 142 11.55 -1.75 9.78
CA ASP A 142 12.33 -0.52 9.78
C ASP A 142 11.51 0.69 9.29
N SER A 143 11.86 1.87 9.80
CA SER A 143 11.33 3.12 9.29
C SER A 143 11.97 3.47 7.96
N SER A 144 11.16 3.98 7.04
CA SER A 144 11.65 4.50 5.78
C SER A 144 10.91 5.78 5.41
N LEU A 145 11.64 6.72 4.82
CA LEU A 145 11.10 7.93 4.22
C LEU A 145 11.85 8.13 2.91
N ARG A 146 11.12 8.14 1.79
CA ARG A 146 11.71 8.40 0.48
C ARG A 146 10.91 9.46 -0.21
N CYS A 147 11.57 10.39 -0.86
CA CYS A 147 10.92 11.51 -1.49
C CYS A 147 11.24 11.55 -2.99
N SER A 148 10.28 11.99 -3.80
CA SER A 148 10.56 12.46 -5.16
C SER A 148 11.33 13.78 -5.13
N SER A 149 11.76 14.28 -6.29
CA SER A 149 12.41 15.58 -6.39
C SER A 149 11.55 16.68 -5.75
N HIS A 150 12.23 17.55 -4.98
CA HIS A 150 11.64 18.65 -4.21
C HIS A 150 10.57 18.17 -3.21
N SER A 151 10.72 16.97 -2.64
CA SER A 151 9.86 16.43 -1.58
C SER A 151 8.35 16.44 -1.87
N ARG A 152 7.97 16.46 -3.16
CA ARG A 152 6.55 16.56 -3.58
C ARG A 152 5.73 15.34 -3.15
N PHE A 153 6.35 14.17 -3.15
CA PHE A 153 5.74 12.93 -2.73
C PHE A 153 6.73 12.16 -1.88
N CYS A 154 6.37 11.87 -0.64
CA CYS A 154 7.24 11.15 0.28
C CYS A 154 6.55 9.90 0.85
N PRO A 155 6.59 8.74 0.17
CA PRO A 155 6.19 7.48 0.80
C PRO A 155 7.04 7.19 2.05
N ALA A 156 6.35 6.84 3.13
CA ALA A 156 6.97 6.49 4.41
C ALA A 156 6.39 5.21 5.00
N THR A 157 7.21 4.48 5.76
CA THR A 157 6.80 3.35 6.60
C THR A 157 7.30 3.57 8.01
N ASN A 158 6.49 3.22 9.01
CA ASN A 158 6.83 3.32 10.43
C ASN A 158 7.39 4.71 10.81
N LEU A 159 6.75 5.77 10.29
CA LEU A 159 7.11 7.15 10.57
C LEU A 159 6.48 7.58 11.90
N TYR A 160 7.30 8.05 12.83
CA TYR A 160 6.87 8.72 14.04
C TYR A 160 6.77 10.23 13.82
N MET A 161 5.74 10.84 14.39
CA MET A 161 5.54 12.28 14.38
C MET A 161 4.94 12.74 15.72
N ASP A 162 5.60 13.68 16.39
CA ASP A 162 5.14 14.31 17.63
C ASP A 162 4.45 15.64 17.33
N LEU A 163 3.12 15.67 17.42
CA LEU A 163 2.32 16.87 17.19
C LEU A 163 1.77 17.46 18.50
N ARG A 164 2.26 17.05 19.67
CA ARG A 164 1.70 17.47 20.97
C ARG A 164 2.00 18.94 21.30
N ARG A 165 3.04 19.52 20.70
CA ARG A 165 3.45 20.91 20.92
C ARG A 165 3.50 21.70 19.61
N PRO A 166 2.36 21.82 18.89
CA PRO A 166 2.34 22.50 17.60
C PRO A 166 2.67 23.97 17.80
N ARG A 167 3.70 24.47 17.11
CA ARG A 167 4.10 25.87 17.24
C ARG A 167 3.11 26.76 16.51
N ARG A 168 2.51 27.69 17.25
CA ARG A 168 1.59 28.70 16.71
C ARG A 168 2.36 30.01 16.56
N GLY A 169 2.93 30.22 15.37
CA GLY A 169 3.53 31.48 14.97
C GLY A 169 2.54 32.36 14.21
N HIS A 170 2.83 33.67 14.12
CA HIS A 170 2.11 34.57 13.20
C HIS A 170 2.57 34.40 11.74
N GLU A 171 3.70 33.73 11.50
CA GLU A 171 4.17 33.40 10.16
C GLU A 171 3.37 32.24 9.57
N ARG A 172 2.52 32.57 8.61
CA ARG A 172 1.62 31.62 7.92
C ARG A 172 2.36 30.56 7.08
N TYR A 173 3.66 30.74 6.81
CA TYR A 173 4.46 29.90 5.91
C TYR A 173 5.76 29.43 6.53
N SER A 174 5.84 29.38 7.86
CA SER A 174 7.04 28.88 8.53
C SER A 174 7.29 27.43 8.12
N GLN A 175 8.49 27.16 7.62
CA GLN A 175 8.93 25.83 7.23
C GLN A 175 9.51 25.04 8.41
N ASP A 176 9.61 25.67 9.59
CA ASP A 176 10.23 25.12 10.80
C ASP A 176 9.18 24.60 11.80
N PHE A 177 8.03 24.11 11.30
CA PHE A 177 6.94 23.65 12.16
C PHE A 177 7.30 22.36 12.92
N ILE A 178 8.08 21.48 12.28
CA ILE A 178 8.57 20.22 12.83
C ILE A 178 10.05 20.38 13.15
N HIS A 179 10.43 20.20 14.41
CA HIS A 179 11.83 20.29 14.84
C HIS A 179 12.52 18.92 14.94
N PRO A 180 13.86 18.89 15.05
CA PRO A 180 14.61 17.66 15.28
C PRO A 180 14.06 16.89 16.49
N GLY A 181 13.84 15.59 16.31
CA GLY A 181 13.24 14.69 17.30
C GLY A 181 11.70 14.64 17.28
N GLU A 182 11.02 15.55 16.59
CA GLU A 182 9.55 15.54 16.44
C GLU A 182 9.09 14.75 15.21
N MET A 183 10.02 14.39 14.31
CA MET A 183 9.78 13.45 13.21
C MET A 183 10.95 12.47 13.13
N GLY A 184 10.65 11.17 13.00
CA GLY A 184 11.73 10.19 13.00
C GLY A 184 11.27 8.74 12.91
N GLY A 185 12.20 7.84 13.17
CA GLY A 185 11.96 6.40 13.17
C GLY A 185 13.22 5.58 13.40
N THR A 186 13.07 4.27 13.44
CA THR A 186 14.16 3.32 13.67
C THR A 186 14.83 2.96 12.34
N LEU A 187 16.14 3.15 12.24
CA LEU A 187 16.92 2.79 11.05
C LEU A 187 17.67 1.46 11.26
N PRO A 188 17.92 0.68 10.18
CA PRO A 188 18.69 -0.56 10.29
C PRO A 188 20.16 -0.31 10.66
N ALA A 189 20.65 -1.07 11.64
CA ALA A 189 22.01 -1.01 12.18
C ALA A 189 23.14 -1.27 11.15
N GLU A 190 22.85 -1.82 9.97
CA GLU A 190 23.87 -2.28 9.00
C GLU A 190 24.47 -1.15 8.13
N ARG A 191 24.17 0.12 8.42
CA ARG A 191 24.77 1.28 7.74
C ARG A 191 25.53 2.23 8.66
N SER A 192 25.88 1.81 9.87
CA SER A 192 26.96 2.44 10.63
C SER A 192 28.32 2.00 10.07
N VAL A 193 28.71 2.55 8.91
CA VAL A 193 30.07 2.36 8.38
C VAL A 193 31.04 3.14 9.27
N SER A 194 31.64 2.44 10.23
CA SER A 194 32.85 2.88 10.92
C SER A 194 34.01 2.92 9.92
N ASP A 195 34.27 4.08 9.32
CA ASP A 195 35.59 4.34 8.74
C ASP A 195 36.47 4.89 9.86
N GLY A 196 37.65 4.29 10.05
CA GLY A 196 38.58 4.49 11.18
C GLY A 196 39.26 5.86 11.24
N ARG A 197 38.56 6.92 10.84
CA ARG A 197 38.95 8.32 11.00
C ARG A 197 37.91 8.96 11.89
N GLY A 198 38.22 9.09 13.19
CA GLY A 198 37.35 9.57 14.27
C GLY A 198 36.76 10.97 14.05
N ARG A 199 35.88 11.11 13.08
CA ARG A 199 34.84 12.13 13.01
C ARG A 199 33.52 11.39 13.15
N PRO A 200 32.61 11.81 14.05
CA PRO A 200 31.24 11.31 14.02
C PRO A 200 30.68 11.65 12.64
N ARG A 201 30.53 10.65 11.78
CA ARG A 201 29.64 10.81 10.63
C ARG A 201 28.26 10.84 11.23
N GLU A 202 27.61 11.99 11.20
CA GLU A 202 26.17 12.09 11.33
C GLU A 202 25.57 10.99 10.44
N SER A 203 24.89 10.02 11.06
CA SER A 203 24.37 8.80 10.45
C SER A 203 23.19 9.07 9.51
N SER A 204 23.29 10.10 8.67
CA SER A 204 22.22 10.61 7.81
C SER A 204 22.34 10.15 6.36
N ALA A 205 23.29 9.26 6.03
CA ALA A 205 23.67 8.90 4.67
C ALA A 205 22.65 8.03 3.89
N VAL A 206 21.39 7.92 4.34
CA VAL A 206 20.28 7.34 3.55
C VAL A 206 19.13 8.32 3.35
N LEU A 207 19.13 9.46 4.05
CA LEU A 207 18.05 10.47 3.99
C LEU A 207 18.53 11.81 3.41
N VAL A 208 19.83 12.01 3.25
CA VAL A 208 20.43 13.26 2.79
C VAL A 208 20.70 13.21 1.29
N GLU A 209 19.64 13.13 0.49
CA GLU A 209 19.63 13.66 -0.89
C GLU A 209 18.23 14.26 -1.18
N CYS A 210 17.74 15.17 -0.35
CA CYS A 210 16.52 15.95 -0.59
C CYS A 210 16.73 17.43 -0.19
N PRO A 211 17.29 18.27 -1.09
CA PRO A 211 17.84 19.57 -0.69
C PRO A 211 16.87 20.78 -0.67
N GLU A 212 15.54 20.62 -0.73
CA GLU A 212 14.66 21.80 -0.97
C GLU A 212 13.46 22.02 -0.03
N TYR A 213 13.29 21.21 1.03
CA TYR A 213 12.30 21.47 2.10
C TYR A 213 12.90 21.15 3.47
N ALA A 214 12.67 22.02 4.46
CA ALA A 214 13.28 21.92 5.80
C ALA A 214 12.72 20.76 6.66
N GLU A 215 11.44 20.42 6.52
CA GLU A 215 10.80 19.44 7.42
C GLU A 215 11.37 18.02 7.27
N PRO A 216 11.54 17.44 6.05
CA PRO A 216 12.19 16.14 5.90
C PRO A 216 13.65 16.13 6.38
N GLN A 217 14.32 17.30 6.42
CA GLN A 217 15.69 17.42 6.92
C GLN A 217 15.76 17.28 8.46
N THR A 218 14.63 17.45 9.15
CA THR A 218 14.54 17.24 10.61
C THR A 218 14.27 15.80 11.01
N TYR A 219 14.14 14.88 10.02
CA TYR A 219 14.00 13.46 10.32
C TYR A 219 15.18 13.00 11.18
N THR A 220 14.85 12.46 12.34
CA THR A 220 15.83 12.04 13.34
C THR A 220 15.77 10.53 13.52
N GLU A 221 16.92 9.88 13.54
CA GLU A 221 17.00 8.49 14.00
C GLU A 221 16.63 8.46 15.48
N LEU A 222 15.55 7.76 15.82
CA LEU A 222 15.09 7.67 17.19
C LEU A 222 15.81 6.51 17.87
N SER A 223 16.39 6.79 19.05
CA SER A 223 16.92 5.77 19.94
C SER A 223 15.85 4.93 20.63
N LEU A 224 14.58 5.34 20.49
CA LEU A 224 13.38 4.72 21.04
C LEU A 224 12.66 3.95 19.93
N GLN A 225 11.83 2.98 20.31
CA GLN A 225 10.94 2.26 19.40
C GLN A 225 9.50 2.71 19.70
N PRO A 226 8.98 3.77 19.03
CA PRO A 226 7.75 4.44 19.46
C PRO A 226 6.52 3.52 19.51
N MET A 227 6.50 2.48 18.69
CA MET A 227 5.46 1.46 18.70
C MET A 227 5.55 0.50 19.89
N GLU A 228 6.75 0.05 20.26
CA GLU A 228 6.97 -0.90 21.36
C GLU A 228 6.88 -0.19 22.72
N ASP A 229 7.40 1.04 22.79
CA ASP A 229 7.43 1.88 23.98
C ASP A 229 6.07 2.53 24.29
N GLY A 230 5.05 2.33 23.44
CA GLY A 230 3.70 2.88 23.64
C GLY A 230 3.64 4.41 23.62
N LEU A 231 4.55 5.06 22.87
CA LEU A 231 4.68 6.53 22.85
C LEU A 231 3.65 7.22 21.94
N CYS A 232 2.95 6.46 21.10
CA CYS A 232 1.99 6.99 20.13
C CYS A 232 0.57 7.01 20.70
N ASP A 233 -0.05 8.19 20.78
CA ASP A 233 -1.48 8.34 21.10
C ASP A 233 -2.39 7.81 19.97
N LEU A 234 -1.90 7.88 18.72
CA LEU A 234 -2.61 7.45 17.51
C LEU A 234 -1.67 6.61 16.64
N VAL A 235 -2.15 5.42 16.24
CA VAL A 235 -1.44 4.52 15.31
C VAL A 235 -2.25 4.37 14.03
N LEU A 236 -1.64 4.72 12.90
CA LEU A 236 -2.25 4.61 11.58
C LEU A 236 -1.81 3.31 10.90
N GLU A 237 -2.69 2.31 10.91
CA GLU A 237 -2.40 0.99 10.33
C GLU A 237 -2.70 0.88 8.83
N LYS A 238 -3.45 1.85 8.28
CA LYS A 238 -3.84 1.89 6.87
C LYS A 238 -3.03 2.94 6.11
N PRO A 239 -2.75 2.74 4.81
CA PRO A 239 -2.12 3.76 3.98
C PRO A 239 -2.88 5.08 4.11
N THR A 240 -2.19 6.09 4.63
CA THR A 240 -2.76 7.41 4.93
C THR A 240 -1.92 8.47 4.24
N VAL A 241 -2.57 9.46 3.66
CA VAL A 241 -1.89 10.59 3.01
C VAL A 241 -1.87 11.74 4.00
N PHE A 242 -0.67 12.19 4.37
CA PHE A 242 -0.45 13.42 5.11
C PHE A 242 -0.13 14.53 4.11
N VAL A 243 -0.96 15.58 4.07
CA VAL A 243 -0.82 16.69 3.12
C VAL A 243 -0.58 17.96 3.89
N LYS A 244 0.55 18.62 3.62
CA LYS A 244 0.76 20.02 4.01
C LYS A 244 0.14 20.92 2.96
N LEU A 245 -0.76 21.79 3.39
CA LEU A 245 -1.36 22.82 2.54
C LEU A 245 -0.56 24.11 2.69
N ASP A 246 0.49 24.27 1.90
CA ASP A 246 1.18 25.55 1.79
C ASP A 246 0.36 26.50 0.92
N ALA A 247 0.17 27.75 1.35
CA ALA A 247 -0.31 28.77 0.43
C ALA A 247 0.89 29.29 -0.38
N CYS A 248 1.08 28.72 -1.57
CA CYS A 248 1.91 29.34 -2.59
C CYS A 248 1.23 30.63 -3.05
N THR A 249 1.44 31.74 -2.33
CA THR A 249 1.18 33.07 -2.91
C THR A 249 2.28 33.35 -3.92
N ARG A 250 1.96 33.23 -5.21
CA ARG A 250 2.74 33.91 -6.26
C ARG A 250 2.65 35.41 -5.98
N THR A 251 3.71 35.97 -5.40
CA THR A 251 4.03 37.40 -5.55
C THR A 251 4.97 37.56 -6.72
#